data_AF-A0AAN8JDZ5-F1
#
_entry.id   AF-A0AAN8JDZ5-F1
#
_cell.length_a   1.000
_cell.length_b   1.000
_cell.length_c   1.000
_cell.angle_alpha   90.00
_cell.angle_beta   90.00
_cell.angle_gamma   90.00
#
_symmetry.space_group_name_H-M   'P 1'
#
loop_
_entity.id
_entity.type
_entity.pdbx_description
1 polymer ?
#
loop_
_entity_poly.entity_id
_entity_poly.type
_entity_poly.pdbx_seq_one_letter_code
_entity_poly.pdbx_strand_id
1 'polypeptide(L)'
;MEVSSLEEVATCVKRSSPVAGVNIPQCVGYEATNISVPLFDWQAYISPFFKPLDGIKNLQHLRFDGRHRGSVFGKETTDGEERTVKLLKNIAELSPGELPEIVLPPGLDDKRQWYLFTQIREFCSEGTRDTVCPRPVCPYVVVEYPDEEVQEPPAMKKKAVKKAPTHWGGGEITRVLDCKFMDYVP
;
A
#
# COMPACT_ATOMS: atom_id res chain seq x y z
N MET A 1 3.51 3.34 -26.88
CA MET A 1 3.86 2.00 -26.36
C MET A 1 2.59 1.51 -25.73
N GLU A 2 1.96 0.50 -26.31
CA GLU A 2 0.90 -0.22 -25.63
C GLU A 2 1.54 -1.01 -24.49
N VAL A 3 0.86 -1.02 -23.35
CA VAL A 3 1.32 -1.67 -22.13
C VAL A 3 0.19 -2.59 -21.70
N SER A 4 0.47 -3.88 -21.75
CA SER A 4 -0.48 -4.97 -21.57
C SER A 4 -0.02 -5.99 -20.54
N SER A 5 1.28 -6.00 -20.19
CA SER A 5 1.87 -6.88 -19.16
C SER A 5 2.56 -6.09 -18.03
N LEU A 6 2.77 -6.75 -16.89
CA LEU A 6 3.55 -6.17 -15.77
C LEU A 6 5.01 -5.89 -16.18
N GLU A 7 5.57 -6.73 -17.05
CA GLU A 7 6.92 -6.55 -17.58
C GLU A 7 7.02 -5.33 -18.50
N GLU A 8 6.00 -5.07 -19.32
CA GLU A 8 5.91 -3.88 -20.15
C GLU A 8 5.78 -2.62 -19.30
N VAL A 9 5.01 -2.66 -18.20
CA VAL A 9 4.94 -1.55 -17.22
C VAL A 9 6.34 -1.28 -16.64
N ALA A 10 7.02 -2.31 -16.15
CA ALA A 10 8.37 -2.18 -15.61
C ALA A 10 9.34 -1.62 -16.66
N THR A 11 9.26 -2.09 -17.89
CA THR A 11 10.07 -1.59 -19.01
C THR A 11 9.78 -0.12 -19.29
N CYS A 12 8.50 0.29 -19.27
CA CYS A 12 8.10 1.69 -19.44
C CYS A 12 8.71 2.58 -18.34
N VAL A 13 8.64 2.14 -17.08
CA VAL A 13 9.23 2.85 -15.93
C VAL A 13 10.74 2.99 -16.09
N LYS A 14 11.47 1.92 -16.44
CA LYS A 14 12.93 1.99 -16.70
C LYS A 14 13.26 2.99 -17.80
N ARG A 15 12.49 2.98 -18.89
CA ARG A 15 12.70 3.87 -20.05
C ARG A 15 12.35 5.33 -19.75
N SER A 16 11.60 5.62 -18.70
CA SER A 16 11.25 7.00 -18.32
C SER A 16 12.44 7.79 -17.73
N SER A 17 13.49 7.10 -17.28
CA SER A 17 14.73 7.72 -16.77
C SER A 17 15.98 7.05 -17.37
N PRO A 18 16.20 7.16 -18.69
CA PRO A 18 17.21 6.37 -19.38
C PRO A 18 18.65 6.81 -19.06
N VAL A 19 18.83 8.05 -18.60
CA VAL A 19 20.14 8.64 -18.30
C VAL A 19 20.42 8.66 -16.80
N ALA A 20 19.45 9.10 -16.00
CA ALA A 20 19.64 9.28 -14.56
C ALA A 20 19.37 8.00 -13.75
N GLY A 21 18.62 7.04 -14.30
CA GLY A 21 18.32 5.77 -13.63
C GLY A 21 17.52 5.93 -12.33
N VAL A 22 16.85 7.06 -12.12
CA VAL A 22 16.16 7.36 -10.84
C VAL A 22 14.86 6.58 -10.66
N ASN A 23 14.30 6.05 -11.75
CA ASN A 23 13.07 5.25 -11.74
C ASN A 23 13.43 3.76 -11.88
N ILE A 24 13.41 3.04 -10.76
CA ILE A 24 13.70 1.61 -10.69
C ILE A 24 12.41 0.86 -10.36
N PRO A 25 11.78 0.16 -11.33
CA PRO A 25 10.61 -0.65 -11.03
C PRO A 25 11.01 -1.88 -10.22
N GLN A 26 10.14 -2.26 -9.30
CA GLN A 26 10.23 -3.50 -8.54
C GLN A 26 8.95 -4.29 -8.77
N CYS A 27 9.04 -5.38 -9.54
CA CYS A 27 7.90 -6.26 -9.75
C CYS A 27 7.69 -7.09 -8.49
N VAL A 28 6.51 -6.96 -7.88
CA VAL A 28 6.14 -7.72 -6.68
C VAL A 28 5.56 -9.11 -7.00
N GLY A 29 5.31 -9.39 -8.28
CA GLY A 29 4.92 -10.69 -8.79
C GLY A 29 5.03 -10.78 -10.32
N TYR A 30 4.84 -12.00 -10.82
CA TYR A 30 4.82 -12.33 -12.25
C TYR A 30 3.46 -12.92 -12.64
N GLU A 31 3.14 -12.89 -13.93
CA GLU A 31 1.83 -13.27 -14.46
C GLU A 31 1.47 -14.74 -14.19
N ALA A 32 2.46 -15.61 -13.99
CA ALA A 32 2.29 -17.03 -13.66
C ALA A 32 2.34 -17.30 -12.14
N THR A 33 1.52 -16.57 -11.36
CA THR A 33 1.29 -16.76 -9.91
C THR A 33 2.51 -16.70 -8.97
N ASN A 34 3.70 -16.39 -9.48
CA ASN A 34 4.90 -16.22 -8.67
C ASN A 34 4.87 -14.88 -7.95
N ILE A 35 4.65 -14.93 -6.64
CA ILE A 35 4.75 -13.79 -5.72
C ILE A 35 6.22 -13.66 -5.29
N SER A 36 6.86 -12.56 -5.65
CA SER A 36 8.25 -12.28 -5.26
C SER A 36 8.33 -11.69 -3.85
N VAL A 37 7.31 -10.92 -3.47
CA VAL A 37 7.23 -10.27 -2.16
C VAL A 37 6.05 -10.90 -1.38
N PRO A 38 6.30 -11.83 -0.45
CA PRO A 38 5.24 -12.46 0.32
C PRO A 38 4.51 -11.42 1.17
N LEU A 39 3.18 -11.53 1.22
CA LEU A 39 2.37 -10.80 2.17
C LEU A 39 2.27 -11.62 3.46
N PHE A 40 2.45 -10.98 4.60
CA PHE A 40 2.42 -11.63 5.92
C PHE A 40 1.24 -11.14 6.74
N ASP A 41 0.62 -12.03 7.52
CA ASP A 41 -0.42 -11.64 8.49
C ASP A 41 0.22 -11.08 9.77
N TRP A 42 0.73 -9.86 9.67
CA TRP A 42 1.28 -9.14 10.82
C TRP A 42 0.23 -8.89 11.90
N GLN A 43 -1.04 -8.76 11.54
CA GLN A 43 -2.08 -8.47 12.51
C GLN A 43 -2.32 -9.69 13.41
N ALA A 44 -2.54 -10.87 12.83
CA ALA A 44 -2.68 -12.11 13.58
C ALA A 44 -1.42 -12.41 14.39
N TYR A 45 -0.24 -12.23 13.79
CA TYR A 45 1.04 -12.47 14.45
C TYR A 45 1.32 -11.54 15.63
N ILE A 46 1.06 -10.24 15.51
CA ILE A 46 1.37 -9.25 16.56
C ILE A 46 0.30 -9.25 17.68
N SER A 47 -0.94 -9.66 17.38
CA SER A 47 -2.07 -9.62 18.31
C SER A 47 -1.89 -10.36 19.65
N PRO A 48 -1.16 -11.48 19.76
CA PRO A 48 -0.94 -12.16 21.03
C PRO A 48 -0.02 -11.33 21.93
N PHE A 49 0.97 -10.65 21.34
CA PHE A 49 2.01 -9.94 22.08
C PHE A 49 1.59 -8.54 22.53
N PHE A 50 0.81 -7.82 21.72
CA PHE A 50 0.50 -6.40 21.96
C PHE A 50 -0.99 -6.14 22.23
N LYS A 51 -1.26 -5.12 23.04
CA LYS A 51 -2.58 -4.55 23.25
C LYS A 51 -2.88 -3.51 22.15
N PRO A 52 -4.16 -3.35 21.75
CA PRO A 52 -4.57 -2.24 20.91
C PRO A 52 -4.17 -0.89 21.52
N LEU A 53 -3.78 0.05 20.67
CA LEU A 53 -3.55 1.44 21.07
C LEU A 53 -4.81 2.26 20.81
N ASP A 54 -5.64 2.41 21.85
CA ASP A 54 -6.91 3.12 21.74
C ASP A 54 -6.68 4.61 21.43
N GLY A 55 -7.49 5.14 20.52
CA GLY A 55 -7.42 6.54 20.11
C GLY A 55 -6.12 6.91 19.38
N ILE A 56 -5.43 5.97 18.73
CA ILE A 56 -4.19 6.25 17.97
C ILE A 56 -4.37 7.39 16.97
N LYS A 57 -5.56 7.54 16.38
CA LYS A 57 -5.89 8.63 15.43
C LYS A 57 -5.85 10.03 16.05
N ASN A 58 -5.96 10.14 17.37
CA ASN A 58 -5.89 11.41 18.08
C ASN A 58 -4.44 11.77 18.46
N LEU A 59 -3.52 10.80 18.42
CA LEU A 59 -2.11 11.00 18.74
C LEU A 59 -1.37 11.55 17.52
N GLN A 60 -0.78 12.74 17.66
CA GLN A 60 0.04 13.37 16.63
C GLN A 60 1.52 12.99 16.78
N HIS A 61 1.97 12.77 18.02
CA HIS A 61 3.37 12.47 18.32
C HIS A 61 3.44 11.13 19.06
N LEU A 62 4.21 10.20 18.51
CA LEU A 62 4.48 8.89 19.11
C LEU A 62 5.99 8.72 19.26
N ARG A 63 6.43 8.33 20.45
CA ARG A 63 7.84 8.07 20.76
C ARG A 63 7.98 6.71 21.41
N PHE A 64 9.03 6.00 21.01
CA PHE A 64 9.48 4.75 21.62
C PHE A 64 10.83 4.99 22.30
N ASP A 65 11.08 4.28 23.40
CA ASP A 65 12.33 4.39 24.16
C ASP A 65 12.88 3.00 24.46
N GLY A 66 14.16 2.79 24.18
CA GLY A 66 14.86 1.54 24.47
C GLY A 66 14.94 1.21 25.96
N ARG A 67 14.84 2.19 26.86
CA ARG A 67 14.77 1.99 28.32
C ARG A 67 13.38 1.55 28.79
N HIS A 68 12.35 1.89 28.03
CA HIS A 68 10.95 1.61 28.36
C HIS A 68 10.34 0.67 27.30
N ARG A 69 10.95 -0.52 27.17
CA ARG A 69 10.51 -1.54 26.20
C ARG A 69 9.05 -1.91 26.40
N GLY A 70 8.32 -2.04 25.30
CA GLY A 70 6.92 -2.41 25.30
C GLY A 70 5.96 -1.28 25.67
N SER A 71 6.45 -0.05 25.83
CA SER A 71 5.62 1.14 26.04
C SER A 71 5.78 2.12 24.88
N VAL A 72 4.69 2.83 24.58
CA VAL A 72 4.68 3.98 23.68
C VAL A 72 4.31 5.23 24.46
N PHE A 73 4.97 6.33 24.15
CA PHE A 73 4.68 7.65 24.67
C PHE A 73 3.94 8.43 23.59
N GLY A 74 2.78 9.00 23.91
CA GLY A 74 1.91 9.65 22.94
C GLY A 74 1.48 11.05 23.38
N LYS A 75 1.36 11.98 22.42
CA LYS A 75 0.74 13.30 22.63
C LYS A 75 -0.28 13.61 21.53
N GLU A 76 -1.36 14.30 21.90
CA GLU A 76 -2.37 14.76 20.94
C GLU A 76 -1.98 16.05 20.21
N THR A 77 -1.08 16.85 20.78
CA THR A 77 -0.52 18.07 20.19
C THR A 77 0.96 18.21 20.57
N THR A 78 1.70 19.10 19.91
CA THR A 78 3.14 19.29 20.18
C THR A 78 3.43 19.71 21.63
N ASP A 79 2.62 20.63 22.14
CA ASP A 79 2.72 21.16 23.51
C ASP A 79 1.86 20.39 24.52
N GLY A 80 1.21 19.32 24.07
CA GLY A 80 0.33 18.50 24.88
C GLY A 80 1.06 17.65 25.91
N GLU A 81 0.30 17.16 26.89
CA GLU A 81 0.78 16.22 27.89
C GLU A 81 1.16 14.88 27.24
N GLU A 82 2.28 14.30 27.66
CA GLU A 82 2.72 12.99 27.21
C GLU A 82 2.07 11.90 28.05
N ARG A 83 1.26 11.06 27.41
CA ARG A 83 0.73 9.85 28.05
C ARG A 83 1.59 8.65 27.72
N THR A 84 1.80 7.78 28.71
CA THR A 84 2.50 6.50 28.51
C THR A 84 1.46 5.38 28.39
N VAL A 85 1.55 4.58 27.33
CA VAL A 85 0.71 3.40 27.12
C VAL A 85 1.58 2.16 27.04
N LYS A 86 1.34 1.21 27.95
CA LYS A 86 2.01 -0.10 27.92
C LYS A 86 1.33 -0.99 26.88
N LEU A 87 1.96 -1.15 25.71
CA LEU A 87 1.47 -1.93 24.60
C LEU A 87 1.76 -3.42 24.76
N LEU A 88 2.97 -3.77 25.20
CA LEU A 88 3.38 -5.17 25.29
C LEU A 88 2.73 -5.85 26.50
N LYS A 89 2.09 -7.01 26.26
CA LYS A 89 1.45 -7.80 27.32
C LYS A 89 2.49 -8.46 28.21
N ASN A 90 3.47 -9.14 27.61
CA ASN A 90 4.56 -9.81 28.30
C ASN A 90 5.89 -9.63 27.54
N ILE A 91 6.93 -9.16 28.22
CA ILE A 91 8.26 -8.93 27.63
C ILE A 91 8.99 -10.26 27.34
N ALA A 92 8.70 -11.31 28.11
CA ALA A 92 9.36 -12.60 28.00
C ALA A 92 8.91 -13.44 26.80
N GLU A 93 7.81 -13.07 26.14
CA GLU A 93 7.18 -13.83 25.04
C GLU A 93 7.65 -13.40 23.65
N LEU A 94 8.52 -12.38 23.54
CA LEU A 94 9.08 -11.99 22.25
C LEU A 94 10.18 -12.97 21.86
N SER A 95 9.85 -13.98 21.06
CA SER A 95 10.85 -14.79 20.35
C SER A 95 11.44 -13.95 19.22
N PRO A 96 12.77 -13.72 19.17
CA PRO A 96 13.39 -13.10 18.02
C PRO A 96 13.48 -14.11 16.87
N GLY A 97 12.98 -13.76 15.69
CA GLY A 97 13.42 -14.38 14.43
C GLY A 97 12.40 -15.19 13.64
N GLU A 98 11.14 -15.30 14.09
CA GLU A 98 10.09 -15.95 13.30
C GLU A 98 9.31 -14.93 12.46
N LEU A 99 9.10 -15.27 11.18
CA LEU A 99 8.22 -14.51 10.30
C LEU A 99 6.77 -15.03 10.47
N PRO A 100 5.76 -14.16 10.33
CA PRO A 100 4.36 -14.59 10.30
C PRO A 100 4.06 -15.60 9.18
N GLU A 101 2.86 -16.17 9.21
CA GLU A 101 2.34 -16.95 8.09
C GLU A 101 2.16 -16.07 6.83
N ILE A 102 2.45 -16.66 5.67
CA ILE A 102 2.27 -16.01 4.37
C ILE A 102 0.79 -16.05 4.00
N VAL A 103 0.21 -14.89 3.72
CA VAL A 103 -1.13 -14.73 3.20
C VAL A 103 -1.07 -14.85 1.68
N LEU A 104 -1.68 -15.93 1.15
CA LEU A 104 -1.86 -16.08 -0.28
C LEU A 104 -3.09 -15.27 -0.74
N PRO A 105 -2.97 -14.44 -1.79
CA PRO A 105 -4.14 -13.80 -2.37
C PRO A 105 -5.08 -14.89 -2.91
N PRO A 106 -6.40 -14.75 -2.74
CA PRO A 106 -7.39 -15.75 -3.16
C PRO A 106 -7.45 -15.97 -4.68
N GLY A 107 -6.74 -15.17 -5.47
CA GLY A 107 -6.81 -15.17 -6.92
C GLY A 107 -8.01 -14.38 -7.44
N LEU A 108 -8.24 -14.49 -8.75
CA LEU A 108 -9.39 -13.88 -9.42
C LEU A 108 -10.59 -14.82 -9.35
N ASP A 109 -11.76 -14.29 -9.02
CA ASP A 109 -13.00 -15.04 -9.13
C ASP A 109 -13.36 -15.37 -10.59
N ASP A 110 -14.19 -16.39 -10.79
CA ASP A 110 -14.57 -16.88 -12.12
C ASP A 110 -15.20 -15.79 -12.99
N LYS A 111 -16.03 -14.93 -12.40
CA LYS A 111 -16.68 -13.81 -13.10
C LYS A 111 -15.63 -12.82 -13.62
N ARG A 112 -14.62 -12.52 -12.81
CA ARG A 112 -13.52 -11.62 -13.18
C ARG A 112 -12.61 -12.24 -14.24
N GLN A 113 -12.34 -13.54 -14.17
CA GLN A 113 -11.58 -14.24 -15.22
C GLN A 113 -12.32 -14.18 -16.56
N TRP A 114 -13.63 -14.43 -16.58
CA TRP A 114 -14.45 -14.32 -17.78
C TRP A 114 -14.56 -12.89 -18.31
N TYR A 115 -14.68 -11.91 -17.43
CA TYR A 115 -14.65 -10.49 -17.81
C TYR A 115 -13.32 -10.14 -18.51
N LEU A 116 -12.19 -10.56 -17.95
CA LEU A 116 -10.88 -10.33 -18.58
C LEU A 116 -10.81 -10.99 -19.96
N PHE A 117 -11.26 -12.24 -20.09
CA PHE A 117 -11.23 -12.97 -21.35
C PHE A 117 -12.16 -12.38 -22.43
N THR A 118 -13.35 -11.92 -22.05
CA THR A 118 -14.39 -11.47 -23.01
C THR A 118 -14.33 -9.99 -23.32
N GLN A 119 -14.04 -9.14 -22.32
CA GLN A 119 -14.11 -7.69 -22.44
C GLN A 119 -12.74 -7.03 -22.55
N ILE A 120 -11.71 -7.56 -21.89
CA ILE A 120 -10.39 -6.90 -21.82
C ILE A 120 -9.41 -7.46 -22.85
N ARG A 121 -9.56 -8.73 -23.22
CA ARG A 121 -8.60 -9.47 -24.03
C ARG A 121 -8.27 -8.83 -25.38
N GLU A 122 -9.20 -8.14 -26.02
CA GLU A 122 -8.97 -7.45 -27.29
C GLU A 122 -8.02 -6.26 -27.19
N PHE A 123 -7.88 -5.68 -25.99
CA PHE A 123 -6.97 -4.57 -25.70
C PHE A 123 -5.57 -5.05 -25.29
N CYS A 124 -5.39 -6.36 -25.08
CA CYS A 124 -4.07 -6.94 -24.79
C CYS A 124 -3.29 -7.19 -26.09
N SER A 125 -1.97 -7.00 -26.04
CA SER A 125 -1.12 -7.32 -27.19
C SER A 125 -1.14 -8.81 -27.51
N GLU A 126 -0.92 -9.17 -28.78
CA GLU A 126 -1.03 -10.57 -29.22
C GLU A 126 -0.11 -11.52 -28.46
N GLY A 127 1.05 -11.03 -28.00
CA GLY A 127 2.03 -11.81 -27.24
C GLY A 127 1.73 -11.97 -25.75
N THR A 128 0.82 -11.16 -25.18
CA THR A 128 0.53 -11.15 -23.73
C THR A 128 -0.90 -11.56 -23.40
N ARG A 129 -1.83 -11.48 -24.35
CA ARG A 129 -3.26 -11.75 -24.14
C ARG A 129 -3.55 -13.13 -23.56
N ASP A 130 -2.76 -14.15 -23.92
CA ASP A 130 -2.92 -15.52 -23.39
C ASP A 130 -2.38 -15.70 -21.97
N THR A 131 -1.52 -14.79 -21.52
CA THR A 131 -0.98 -14.80 -20.14
C THR A 131 -1.82 -13.93 -19.22
N VAL A 132 -2.22 -12.73 -19.68
CA VAL A 132 -2.92 -11.73 -18.87
C VAL A 132 -4.43 -11.96 -18.85
N CYS A 133 -5.00 -12.42 -19.97
CA CYS A 133 -6.43 -12.70 -20.13
C CYS A 133 -6.66 -14.11 -20.72
N PRO A 134 -6.20 -15.19 -20.05
CA PRO A 134 -6.37 -16.56 -20.52
C PRO A 134 -7.85 -16.96 -20.56
N ARG A 135 -8.16 -18.00 -21.34
CA ARG A 135 -9.48 -18.62 -21.33
C ARG A 135 -9.73 -19.27 -19.96
N PRO A 136 -10.80 -18.92 -19.23
CA PRO A 136 -11.09 -19.54 -17.95
C PRO A 136 -11.43 -21.04 -18.10
N VAL A 137 -11.10 -21.83 -17.08
CA VAL A 137 -11.39 -23.28 -17.04
C VAL A 137 -12.83 -23.55 -16.59
N CYS A 138 -13.37 -22.68 -15.74
CA CYS A 138 -14.75 -22.75 -15.28
C CYS A 138 -15.74 -22.46 -16.43
N PRO A 139 -16.95 -23.06 -16.42
CA PRO A 139 -17.97 -22.78 -17.43
C PRO A 139 -18.32 -21.29 -17.50
N TYR A 140 -18.62 -20.79 -18.70
CA TYR A 140 -19.07 -19.41 -18.86
C TYR A 140 -20.46 -19.25 -18.26
N VAL A 141 -20.57 -18.39 -17.25
CA VAL A 141 -21.86 -17.91 -16.75
C VAL A 141 -22.09 -16.55 -17.40
N VAL A 142 -23.17 -16.43 -18.16
CA VAL A 142 -23.60 -15.13 -18.70
C VAL A 142 -23.99 -14.27 -17.50
N VAL A 143 -23.15 -13.29 -17.18
CA VAL A 143 -23.47 -12.29 -16.17
C VAL A 143 -23.88 -11.03 -16.92
N GLU A 144 -25.18 -10.74 -16.94
CA GLU A 144 -25.66 -9.44 -17.39
C GLU A 144 -25.14 -8.39 -16.41
N TYR A 145 -24.22 -7.55 -16.88
CA TYR A 145 -23.85 -6.35 -16.16
C TYR A 145 -24.92 -5.32 -16.49
N PRO A 146 -25.66 -4.79 -15.50
CA PRO A 146 -26.52 -3.65 -15.79
C PRO A 146 -25.64 -2.54 -16.35
N ASP A 147 -26.05 -1.95 -17.46
CA ASP A 147 -25.37 -0.81 -18.08
C ASP A 147 -25.11 0.23 -16.98
N GLU A 148 -23.83 0.46 -16.65
CA GLU A 148 -23.48 1.59 -15.79
C GLU A 148 -23.87 2.84 -16.57
N GLU A 149 -25.00 3.46 -16.19
CA GLU A 149 -25.30 4.82 -16.60
C GLU A 149 -24.10 5.68 -16.22
N VAL A 150 -23.35 6.09 -17.24
CA VAL A 150 -22.28 7.09 -17.10
C VAL A 150 -22.96 8.38 -16.65
N GLN A 151 -23.05 8.58 -15.33
CA GLN A 151 -23.52 9.85 -14.80
C GLN A 151 -22.48 10.90 -15.15
N GLU A 152 -22.83 11.77 -16.10
CA GLU A 152 -22.04 12.96 -16.37
C GLU A 152 -21.79 13.71 -15.06
N PRO A 153 -20.53 14.06 -14.74
CA PRO A 153 -20.24 14.79 -13.51
C PRO A 153 -21.08 16.08 -13.50
N PRO A 154 -21.75 16.40 -12.39
CA PRO A 154 -22.61 17.57 -12.32
C PRO A 154 -21.79 18.83 -12.63
N ALA A 155 -22.29 19.66 -13.53
CA ALA A 155 -21.68 20.93 -13.91
C ALA A 155 -21.33 21.74 -12.65
N MET A 156 -20.03 21.96 -12.44
CA MET A 156 -19.50 22.66 -11.29
C MET A 156 -19.93 24.13 -11.36
N LYS A 157 -20.97 24.50 -10.59
CA LYS A 157 -21.38 25.90 -10.42
C LYS A 157 -20.21 26.65 -9.80
N LYS A 158 -19.60 27.57 -10.56
CA LYS A 158 -18.54 28.47 -10.09
C LYS A 158 -19.06 29.27 -8.89
N LYS A 159 -18.78 28.81 -7.67
CA LYS A 159 -18.94 29.63 -6.47
C LYS A 159 -17.73 30.56 -6.39
N ALA A 160 -18.00 31.86 -6.33
CA ALA A 160 -16.97 32.86 -6.15
C ALA A 160 -16.19 32.60 -4.85
N VAL A 161 -14.91 32.26 -4.99
CA VAL A 161 -13.98 32.19 -3.85
C VAL A 161 -13.73 33.62 -3.38
N LYS A 162 -14.21 33.95 -2.19
CA LYS A 162 -13.76 35.16 -1.47
C LYS A 162 -12.32 34.91 -1.03
N LYS A 163 -11.37 35.70 -1.55
CA LYS A 163 -9.96 35.65 -1.15
C LYS A 163 -9.84 35.97 0.34
N ALA A 164 -9.29 35.04 1.12
CA ALA A 164 -8.76 35.32 2.45
C ALA A 164 -7.35 35.92 2.32
N PRO A 165 -6.92 36.82 3.23
CA PRO A 165 -5.62 37.46 3.14
C PRO A 165 -4.50 36.49 3.56
N THR A 166 -3.46 36.43 2.72
CA THR A 166 -2.22 35.72 2.97
C THR A 166 -1.33 36.52 3.93
N HIS A 167 -1.08 36.00 5.13
CA HIS A 167 0.08 36.36 5.92
C HIS A 167 0.88 35.08 6.22
N TRP A 168 1.96 34.88 5.47
CA TRP A 168 2.96 33.85 5.74
C TRP A 168 4.06 34.51 6.58
N GLY A 169 4.04 34.27 7.89
CA GLY A 169 5.17 34.55 8.76
C GLY A 169 6.22 33.44 8.58
N GLY A 170 7.41 33.81 8.13
CA GLY A 170 8.54 32.91 7.99
C GLY A 170 9.05 32.43 9.34
N GLY A 171 9.15 31.11 9.50
CA GLY A 171 9.89 30.45 10.57
C GLY A 171 10.63 29.26 9.97
N GLU A 172 11.96 29.30 10.06
CA GLU A 172 12.87 28.26 9.57
C GLU A 172 12.56 26.90 10.23
N ILE A 173 12.28 25.89 9.42
CA ILE A 173 12.23 24.50 9.89
C ILE A 173 13.64 23.93 9.76
N THR A 174 14.38 23.92 10.86
CA THR A 174 15.62 23.16 10.99
C THR A 174 15.27 21.67 10.95
N ARG A 175 15.57 21.00 9.84
CA ARG A 175 15.48 19.54 9.73
C ARG A 175 16.65 18.92 10.49
N VAL A 176 16.39 18.30 11.62
CA VAL A 176 17.28 17.27 12.20
C VAL A 176 16.52 15.94 12.11
N LEU A 177 16.71 15.25 10.99
CA LEU A 177 16.42 13.84 10.84
C LEU A 177 17.76 13.11 10.89
N ASP A 178 18.26 12.86 12.09
CA ASP A 178 19.32 11.87 12.29
C ASP A 178 18.65 10.50 12.52
N CYS A 179 18.21 9.88 11.44
CA CYS A 179 17.90 8.46 11.42
C CYS A 179 19.12 7.73 10.86
N LYS A 180 20.04 7.32 11.74
CA LYS A 180 21.05 6.31 11.38
C LYS A 180 20.32 4.99 11.20
N PHE A 181 20.10 4.60 9.95
CA PHE A 181 19.91 3.21 9.57
C PHE A 181 21.14 2.44 10.07
N MET A 182 20.95 1.49 10.99
CA MET A 182 21.99 0.52 11.31
C MET A 182 22.06 -0.46 10.14
N ASP A 183 23.11 -0.33 9.34
CA ASP A 183 23.55 -1.37 8.42
C ASP A 183 23.88 -2.61 9.24
N TYR A 184 23.08 -3.67 9.06
CA TYR A 184 23.42 -5.02 9.47
C TYR A 184 23.78 -5.78 8.20
N VAL A 185 25.08 -6.03 8.01
CA VAL A 185 25.61 -6.96 7.00
C VAL A 185 26.33 -8.06 7.79
N PRO A 186 26.16 -9.35 7.44
CA PRO A 186 26.70 -10.49 8.18
C PRO A 186 28.22 -10.52 8.26
#